data_AF-A0A7C3Q578-F1
#
_entry.id   AF-A0A7C3Q578-F1
#
_cell.length_a   1.000
_cell.length_b   1.000
_cell.length_c   1.000
_cell.angle_alpha   90.00
_cell.angle_beta   90.00
_cell.angle_gamma   90.00
#
_symmetry.space_group_name_H-M   'P 1'
#
loop_
_entity.id
_entity.type
_entity.pdbx_description
1 polymer ?
#
loop_
_entity_poly.entity_id
_entity_poly.type
_entity_poly.pdbx_seq_one_letter_code
_entity_poly.pdbx_strand_id
1 'polypeptide(L)'
;MPNRAKREPISHIGGMGFLVLGLFLLIPVRAEAIGPSALGGDLAQIASAFFTSLAVHETGHALIADQMGGEGVSIHFFTQESDNFALGLTKVKKLDRRSTLPFAMGGEIANSLNFEYALHRYRHQPTVFNRSLLLFSGTDFLWYTVYSFYLSNGSSPSDPLFIHQETGLSREAILGVALTQSLLNFYRVTSGKDTVVPYFTYDRYSVNFMLRLATW
;
A
#
# COMPACT_ATOMS: atom_id res chain seq x y z
N MET A 1 -11.67 -31.12 -37.41
CA MET A 1 -12.34 -30.67 -36.17
C MET A 1 -11.52 -31.12 -34.97
N PRO A 2 -10.90 -30.21 -34.20
CA PRO A 2 -10.48 -30.48 -32.84
C PRO A 2 -11.31 -29.69 -31.82
N ASN A 3 -11.49 -30.31 -30.66
CA ASN A 3 -12.33 -29.93 -29.52
C ASN A 3 -12.20 -28.45 -29.09
N ARG A 4 -13.32 -27.74 -29.08
CA ARG A 4 -13.51 -26.51 -28.29
C ARG A 4 -13.65 -26.89 -26.82
N ALA A 5 -12.57 -26.76 -26.05
CA ALA A 5 -12.69 -26.68 -24.59
C ALA A 5 -13.40 -25.35 -24.25
N LYS A 6 -14.61 -25.44 -23.71
CA LYS A 6 -15.30 -24.31 -23.07
C LYS A 6 -14.41 -23.80 -21.94
N ARG A 7 -13.90 -22.57 -22.06
CA ARG A 7 -13.36 -21.84 -20.92
C ARG A 7 -14.55 -21.23 -20.17
N GLU A 8 -14.69 -21.59 -18.90
CA GLU A 8 -15.62 -20.91 -18.00
C GLU A 8 -15.13 -19.49 -17.70
N PRO A 9 -16.03 -18.50 -17.58
CA PRO A 9 -15.64 -17.15 -17.19
C PRO A 9 -15.38 -17.14 -15.67
N ILE A 10 -14.12 -17.01 -15.27
CA ILE A 10 -13.78 -16.71 -13.88
C ILE A 10 -14.02 -15.21 -13.67
N SER A 11 -15.21 -14.88 -13.17
CA SER A 11 -15.54 -13.53 -12.71
C SER A 11 -14.94 -13.29 -11.32
N HIS A 12 -13.69 -12.85 -11.26
CA HIS A 12 -13.13 -12.22 -10.05
C HIS A 12 -13.26 -10.70 -10.14
N ILE A 13 -14.49 -10.23 -10.24
CA ILE A 13 -14.82 -8.82 -10.04
C ILE A 13 -14.93 -8.59 -8.52
N GLY A 14 -14.09 -7.73 -7.94
CA GLY A 14 -14.47 -6.99 -6.73
C GLY A 14 -13.77 -7.31 -5.39
N GLY A 15 -12.59 -7.94 -5.37
CA GLY A 15 -11.94 -8.33 -4.11
C GLY A 15 -11.37 -7.18 -3.25
N MET A 16 -10.82 -6.12 -3.85
CA MET A 16 -10.14 -5.06 -3.09
C MET A 16 -11.10 -4.08 -2.38
N GLY A 17 -12.31 -3.87 -2.91
CA GLY A 17 -13.25 -2.87 -2.38
C GLY A 17 -13.89 -3.23 -1.04
N PHE A 18 -13.99 -4.52 -0.70
CA PHE A 18 -14.71 -4.97 0.51
C PHE A 18 -13.83 -5.08 1.77
N LEU A 19 -12.52 -5.24 1.64
CA LEU A 19 -11.62 -5.43 2.79
C LEU A 19 -11.33 -4.14 3.58
N VAL A 20 -11.49 -2.98 2.94
CA VAL A 20 -11.27 -1.66 3.56
C VAL A 20 -12.31 -1.32 4.64
N LEU A 21 -13.51 -1.91 4.59
CA LEU A 21 -14.60 -1.62 5.53
C LEU A 21 -14.43 -2.27 6.91
N GLY A 22 -13.65 -3.35 7.02
CA GLY A 22 -13.52 -4.11 8.27
C GLY A 22 -12.66 -3.45 9.37
N LEU A 23 -11.77 -2.52 9.02
CA LEU A 23 -10.77 -1.95 9.95
C LEU A 23 -11.17 -0.65 10.64
N PHE A 24 -12.34 -0.08 10.33
CA PHE A 24 -12.88 1.04 11.13
C PHE A 24 -13.14 0.66 12.59
N LEU A 25 -13.13 -0.64 12.92
CA LEU A 25 -13.35 -1.17 14.27
C LEU A 25 -12.10 -1.21 15.17
N LEU A 26 -10.89 -0.99 14.63
CA LEU A 26 -9.63 -1.12 15.39
C LEU A 26 -9.01 0.22 15.82
N ILE A 27 -9.53 1.34 15.34
CA ILE A 27 -9.21 2.66 15.88
C ILE A 27 -10.26 2.94 16.96
N PRO A 28 -9.89 3.27 18.21
CA PRO A 28 -10.88 3.58 19.24
C PRO A 28 -11.71 4.79 18.83
N VAL A 29 -12.89 4.53 18.27
CA VAL A 29 -13.93 5.52 18.04
C VAL A 29 -14.51 5.81 19.42
N ARG A 30 -14.28 7.02 19.96
CA ARG A 30 -15.19 7.53 20.99
C ARG A 30 -16.56 7.62 20.32
N ALA A 31 -17.45 6.72 20.70
CA ALA A 31 -18.79 6.60 20.13
C ALA A 31 -19.63 7.80 20.55
N GLU A 32 -19.55 8.89 19.79
CA GLU A 32 -20.60 9.91 19.75
C GLU A 32 -21.52 9.54 18.59
N ALA A 33 -22.83 9.53 18.84
CA ALA A 33 -23.84 9.05 17.89
C ALA A 33 -23.74 9.80 16.55
N ILE A 34 -23.35 9.09 15.49
CA ILE A 34 -23.17 9.64 14.13
C ILE A 34 -24.55 9.72 13.47
N GLY A 35 -25.06 10.94 13.26
CA GLY A 35 -26.29 11.17 12.50
C GLY A 35 -26.13 10.85 10.99
N PRO A 36 -27.23 10.68 10.23
CA PRO A 36 -27.19 10.32 8.81
C PRO A 36 -26.41 11.31 7.91
N SER A 37 -26.37 12.59 8.28
CA SER A 37 -25.58 13.62 7.59
C SER A 37 -24.09 13.56 7.91
N ALA A 38 -23.71 13.05 9.08
CA ALA A 38 -22.32 12.82 9.47
C ALA A 38 -21.74 11.59 8.75
N LEU A 39 -22.55 10.56 8.50
CA LEU A 39 -22.16 9.37 7.71
C LEU A 39 -21.69 9.71 6.29
N GLY A 40 -22.34 10.66 5.60
CA GLY A 40 -21.94 11.10 4.26
C GLY A 40 -20.64 11.90 4.25
N GLY A 41 -20.48 12.81 5.21
CA GLY A 41 -19.25 13.62 5.38
C GLY A 41 -18.04 12.78 5.79
N ASP A 42 -18.25 11.76 6.61
CA ASP A 42 -17.21 10.83 7.03
C ASP A 42 -16.78 9.91 5.89
N LEU A 43 -17.73 9.36 5.11
CA LEU A 43 -17.42 8.54 3.95
C LEU A 43 -16.61 9.29 2.90
N ALA A 44 -16.96 10.55 2.62
CA ALA A 44 -16.20 11.39 1.68
C ALA A 44 -14.76 11.63 2.15
N GLN A 45 -14.55 11.84 3.45
CA GLN A 45 -13.22 11.99 4.04
C GLN A 45 -12.41 10.69 3.99
N ILE A 46 -13.05 9.55 4.28
CA ILE A 46 -12.43 8.22 4.18
C ILE A 46 -11.99 7.94 2.74
N ALA A 47 -12.88 8.14 1.77
CA ALA A 47 -12.58 7.94 0.36
C ALA A 47 -11.47 8.88 -0.11
N SER A 48 -11.50 10.14 0.31
CA SER A 48 -10.43 11.11 0.00
C SER A 48 -9.09 10.67 0.57
N ALA A 49 -9.06 10.15 1.80
CA ALA A 49 -7.85 9.63 2.42
C ALA A 49 -7.33 8.38 1.68
N PHE A 50 -8.22 7.49 1.25
CA PHE A 50 -7.88 6.32 0.43
C PHE A 50 -7.23 6.74 -0.89
N PHE A 51 -7.87 7.63 -1.65
CA PHE A 51 -7.32 8.11 -2.92
C PHE A 51 -6.03 8.91 -2.75
N THR A 52 -5.88 9.64 -1.63
CA THR A 52 -4.62 10.30 -1.29
C THR A 52 -3.51 9.27 -1.08
N SER A 53 -3.78 8.22 -0.29
CA SER A 53 -2.80 7.15 -0.06
C SER A 53 -2.42 6.43 -1.35
N LEU A 54 -3.41 6.11 -2.19
CA LEU A 54 -3.19 5.47 -3.49
C LEU A 54 -2.37 6.37 -4.43
N ALA A 55 -2.69 7.67 -4.49
CA ALA A 55 -1.94 8.60 -5.33
C ALA A 55 -0.48 8.75 -4.87
N VAL A 56 -0.23 8.77 -3.55
CA VAL A 56 1.13 8.80 -3.00
C VAL A 56 1.88 7.51 -3.31
N HIS A 57 1.23 6.35 -3.18
CA HIS A 57 1.79 5.05 -3.56
C HIS A 57 2.26 5.05 -5.03
N GLU A 58 1.37 5.38 -5.98
CA GLU A 58 1.74 5.41 -7.40
C GLU A 58 2.82 6.46 -7.72
N THR A 59 2.75 7.61 -7.07
CA THR A 59 3.79 8.64 -7.20
C THR A 59 5.13 8.12 -6.69
N GLY A 60 5.15 7.28 -5.66
CA GLY A 60 6.35 6.61 -5.16
C GLY A 60 7.04 5.77 -6.23
N HIS A 61 6.29 4.91 -6.94
CA HIS A 61 6.83 4.16 -8.07
C HIS A 61 7.41 5.06 -9.15
N ALA A 62 6.68 6.13 -9.50
CA ALA A 62 7.12 7.04 -10.55
C ALA A 62 8.40 7.80 -10.19
N LEU A 63 8.49 8.29 -8.95
CA LEU A 63 9.67 9.00 -8.44
C LEU A 63 10.89 8.09 -8.37
N ILE A 64 10.73 6.85 -7.88
CA ILE A 64 11.86 5.91 -7.85
C ILE A 64 12.26 5.50 -9.27
N ALA A 65 11.31 5.24 -10.16
CA ALA A 65 11.62 4.94 -11.56
C ALA A 65 12.46 6.06 -12.19
N ASP A 66 12.06 7.32 -12.01
CA ASP A 66 12.78 8.49 -12.52
C ASP A 66 14.18 8.61 -11.94
N GLN A 67 14.33 8.48 -10.61
CA GLN A 67 15.63 8.48 -9.94
C GLN A 67 16.58 7.38 -10.42
N MET A 68 16.04 6.25 -10.86
CA MET A 68 16.83 5.14 -11.41
C MET A 68 17.13 5.29 -12.90
N GLY A 69 16.71 6.38 -13.53
CA GLY A 69 16.90 6.63 -14.96
C GLY A 69 15.89 5.91 -15.85
N GLY A 70 14.70 5.62 -15.31
CA GLY A 70 13.60 5.02 -16.05
C GLY A 70 13.07 5.96 -17.14
N GLU A 71 12.77 5.40 -18.32
CA GLU A 71 12.20 6.16 -19.43
C GLU A 71 10.71 5.87 -19.59
N GLY A 72 9.93 6.90 -19.94
CA GLY A 72 8.50 6.75 -20.25
C GLY A 72 7.64 6.36 -19.04
N VAL A 73 7.96 6.91 -17.86
CA VAL A 73 7.19 6.74 -16.63
C VAL A 73 5.80 7.38 -16.80
N SER A 74 4.75 6.64 -16.46
CA SER A 74 3.37 7.13 -16.51
C SER A 74 2.54 6.50 -15.40
N ILE A 75 1.71 7.32 -14.76
CA ILE A 75 0.77 6.90 -13.72
C ILE A 75 -0.63 6.87 -14.33
N HIS A 76 -1.35 5.77 -14.13
CA HIS A 76 -2.72 5.61 -14.56
C HIS A 76 -3.59 5.25 -13.36
N PHE A 77 -4.81 5.80 -13.29
CA PHE A 77 -5.79 5.47 -12.26
C PHE A 77 -7.03 4.88 -12.94
N PHE A 78 -7.73 3.99 -12.23
CA PHE A 78 -8.96 3.33 -12.70
C PHE A 78 -8.79 2.71 -14.10
N THR A 79 -7.70 1.95 -14.27
CA THR A 79 -7.31 1.39 -15.57
C THR A 79 -7.71 -0.08 -15.66
N GLN A 80 -8.31 -0.45 -16.79
CA GLN A 80 -8.55 -1.85 -17.11
C GLN A 80 -7.49 -2.32 -18.10
N GLU A 81 -6.70 -3.31 -17.69
CA GLU A 81 -5.72 -3.99 -18.54
C GLU A 81 -6.10 -5.45 -18.69
N SER A 82 -6.50 -5.84 -19.90
CA SER A 82 -7.03 -7.17 -20.19
C SER A 82 -8.19 -7.50 -19.24
N ASP A 83 -8.06 -8.52 -18.40
CA ASP A 83 -9.08 -8.98 -17.45
C ASP A 83 -8.92 -8.38 -16.04
N ASN A 84 -7.91 -7.52 -15.82
CA ASN A 84 -7.61 -6.95 -14.51
C ASN A 84 -7.96 -5.46 -14.45
N PHE A 85 -8.73 -5.08 -13.43
CA PHE A 85 -8.96 -3.68 -13.08
C PHE A 85 -7.98 -3.24 -12.00
N ALA A 86 -7.19 -2.21 -12.29
CA ALA A 86 -6.23 -1.60 -11.39
C ALA A 86 -6.72 -0.22 -10.95
N LEU A 87 -6.76 0.00 -9.63
CA LEU A 87 -7.13 1.30 -9.05
C LEU A 87 -6.03 2.34 -9.30
N GLY A 88 -4.78 1.93 -9.16
CA GLY A 88 -3.57 2.66 -9.53
C GLY A 88 -2.64 1.71 -10.28
N LEU A 89 -1.91 2.24 -11.26
CA LEU A 89 -0.91 1.51 -12.02
C LEU A 89 0.16 2.47 -12.54
N THR A 90 1.38 2.27 -12.09
CA THR A 90 2.56 2.94 -12.64
C THR A 90 3.24 2.06 -13.67
N LYS A 91 3.44 2.60 -14.87
CA LYS A 91 4.16 1.93 -15.96
C LYS A 91 5.46 2.66 -16.26
N VAL A 92 6.50 1.89 -16.54
CA VAL A 92 7.79 2.37 -17.03
C VAL A 92 8.12 1.63 -18.32
N LYS A 93 8.51 2.34 -19.38
CA LYS A 93 8.83 1.70 -20.68
C LYS A 93 10.18 0.99 -20.66
N LYS A 94 11.15 1.59 -19.97
CA LYS A 94 12.50 1.07 -19.86
C LYS A 94 13.04 1.40 -18.48
N LEU A 95 13.51 0.38 -17.78
CA LEU A 95 14.17 0.48 -16.49
C LEU A 95 15.34 -0.50 -16.49
N ASP A 96 16.47 -0.12 -15.89
CA ASP A 96 17.54 -1.07 -15.64
C ASP A 96 16.98 -2.22 -14.80
N ARG A 97 17.20 -3.47 -15.22
CA ARG A 97 16.74 -4.66 -14.50
C ARG A 97 17.20 -4.65 -13.04
N ARG A 98 18.36 -4.08 -12.76
CA ARG A 98 18.87 -3.99 -11.38
C ARG A 98 18.07 -3.05 -10.49
N SER A 99 17.27 -2.17 -11.09
CA SER A 99 16.42 -1.19 -10.41
C SER A 99 14.97 -1.63 -10.27
N THR A 100 14.62 -2.84 -10.72
CA THR A 100 13.27 -3.40 -10.58
C THR A 100 12.84 -3.49 -9.12
N LEU A 101 13.73 -3.90 -8.21
CA LEU A 101 13.39 -4.00 -6.78
C LEU A 101 13.10 -2.64 -6.14
N PRO A 102 13.97 -1.62 -6.25
CA PRO A 102 13.63 -0.26 -5.81
C PRO A 102 12.33 0.24 -6.42
N PHE A 103 12.11 0.04 -7.72
CA PHE A 103 10.86 0.41 -8.37
C PHE A 103 9.65 -0.28 -7.74
N ALA A 104 9.68 -1.60 -7.55
CA ALA A 104 8.59 -2.36 -6.92
C ALA A 104 8.34 -1.92 -5.46
N MET A 105 9.36 -1.44 -4.75
CA MET A 105 9.21 -0.89 -3.41
C MET A 105 8.79 0.59 -3.38
N GLY A 106 8.64 1.24 -4.54
CA GLY A 106 8.39 2.68 -4.62
C GLY A 106 7.12 3.13 -3.94
N GLY A 107 6.02 2.41 -4.13
CA GLY A 107 4.78 2.69 -3.42
C GLY A 107 4.92 2.61 -1.91
N GLU A 108 5.60 1.58 -1.42
CA GLU A 108 5.79 1.38 0.01
C GLU A 108 6.75 2.40 0.66
N ILE A 109 7.83 2.77 -0.04
CA ILE A 109 8.74 3.83 0.41
C ILE A 109 7.99 5.16 0.53
N ALA A 110 7.13 5.50 -0.44
CA ALA A 110 6.33 6.71 -0.38
C ALA A 110 5.25 6.64 0.71
N ASN A 111 4.60 5.49 0.90
CA ASN A 111 3.61 5.32 1.96
C ASN A 111 4.22 5.35 3.36
N SER A 112 5.45 4.88 3.53
CA SER A 112 6.20 5.07 4.78
C SER A 112 6.39 6.55 5.11
N LEU A 113 6.69 7.40 4.14
CA LEU A 113 6.75 8.87 4.34
C LEU A 113 5.37 9.49 4.57
N ASN A 114 4.36 9.01 3.85
CA ASN A 114 2.97 9.43 4.03
C ASN A 114 2.47 9.12 5.44
N PHE A 115 2.87 7.97 6.00
CA PHE A 115 2.56 7.58 7.37
C PHE A 115 3.15 8.56 8.38
N GLU A 116 4.42 8.98 8.22
CA GLU A 116 5.03 9.98 9.11
C GLU A 116 4.25 11.29 9.11
N TYR A 117 3.87 11.76 7.90
CA TYR A 117 3.03 12.94 7.75
C TYR A 117 1.65 12.73 8.41
N ALA A 118 0.98 11.62 8.13
CA ALA A 118 -0.33 11.29 8.67
C ALA A 118 -0.32 11.16 10.19
N LEU A 119 0.71 10.55 10.77
CA LEU A 119 0.90 10.42 12.21
C LEU A 119 1.06 11.78 12.88
N HIS A 120 1.90 12.66 12.30
CA HIS A 120 2.06 14.02 12.77
C HIS A 120 0.72 14.77 12.72
N ARG A 121 0.01 14.73 11.59
CA ARG A 121 -1.29 15.40 11.43
C ARG A 121 -2.36 14.83 12.37
N TYR A 122 -2.43 13.52 12.54
CA TYR A 122 -3.34 12.85 13.45
C TYR A 122 -3.14 13.29 14.91
N ARG A 123 -1.88 13.37 15.38
CA ARG A 123 -1.56 13.80 16.75
C ARG A 123 -1.97 15.24 17.03
N HIS A 124 -1.93 16.13 16.03
CA HIS A 124 -2.35 17.53 16.17
C HIS A 124 -3.86 17.71 15.95
N GLN A 125 -4.44 16.98 15.00
CA GLN A 125 -5.82 17.12 14.58
C GLN A 125 -6.38 15.76 14.13
N PRO A 126 -6.99 14.96 15.01
CA PRO A 126 -7.40 13.59 14.72
C PRO A 126 -8.75 13.55 13.97
N THR A 127 -8.85 14.22 12.82
CA THR A 127 -10.03 14.19 11.93
C THR A 127 -10.24 12.78 11.34
N VAL A 128 -11.43 12.53 10.79
CA VAL A 128 -11.72 11.27 10.08
C VAL A 128 -10.74 11.08 8.92
N PHE A 129 -10.50 12.12 8.12
CA PHE A 129 -9.49 12.08 7.06
C PHE A 129 -8.10 11.67 7.58
N ASN A 130 -7.57 12.31 8.63
CA ASN A 130 -6.23 12.02 9.14
C ASN A 130 -6.13 10.62 9.76
N ARG A 131 -7.18 10.14 10.44
CA ARG A 131 -7.25 8.76 10.96
C ARG A 131 -7.24 7.74 9.82
N SER A 132 -8.03 7.99 8.77
CA SER A 132 -8.09 7.10 7.62
C SER A 132 -6.79 7.11 6.83
N LEU A 133 -6.17 8.28 6.63
CA LEU A 133 -4.89 8.38 5.93
C LEU A 133 -3.80 7.62 6.69
N LEU A 134 -3.78 7.74 8.02
CA LEU A 134 -2.89 6.99 8.90
C LEU A 134 -3.08 5.48 8.79
N LEU A 135 -4.34 5.01 8.72
CA LEU A 135 -4.65 3.60 8.54
C LEU A 135 -4.17 3.09 7.18
N PHE A 136 -4.51 3.79 6.10
CA PHE A 136 -4.15 3.37 4.73
C PHE A 136 -2.63 3.36 4.55
N SER A 137 -1.95 4.47 4.84
CA SER A 137 -0.48 4.56 4.73
C SER A 137 0.26 3.60 5.67
N GLY A 138 -0.31 3.27 6.84
CA GLY A 138 0.33 2.39 7.82
C GLY A 138 0.14 0.90 7.57
N THR A 139 -0.78 0.51 6.68
CA THR A 139 -1.13 -0.90 6.43
C THR A 139 -1.10 -1.30 4.96
N ASP A 140 -0.71 -0.39 4.07
CA ASP A 140 -0.70 -0.58 2.62
C ASP A 140 0.07 -1.85 2.20
N PHE A 141 1.36 -1.95 2.54
CA PHE A 141 2.17 -3.13 2.20
C PHE A 141 1.58 -4.44 2.72
N LEU A 142 1.01 -4.41 3.93
CA LEU A 142 0.40 -5.58 4.54
C LEU A 142 -0.78 -6.06 3.71
N TRP A 143 -1.67 -5.15 3.31
CA TRP A 143 -2.83 -5.52 2.50
C TRP A 143 -2.46 -5.98 1.11
N TYR A 144 -1.52 -5.30 0.45
CA TYR A 144 -1.00 -5.77 -0.83
C TYR A 144 -0.36 -7.15 -0.69
N THR A 145 0.41 -7.41 0.37
CA THR A 145 1.07 -8.71 0.60
C THR A 145 0.05 -9.82 0.85
N VAL A 146 -0.93 -9.58 1.73
CA VAL A 146 -2.03 -10.52 2.01
C VAL A 146 -2.81 -10.81 0.74
N TYR A 147 -3.20 -9.77 0.00
CA TYR A 147 -3.93 -9.93 -1.24
C TYR A 147 -3.14 -10.76 -2.25
N SER A 148 -1.89 -10.40 -2.48
CA SER A 148 -1.04 -11.02 -3.50
C SER A 148 -0.78 -12.49 -3.24
N PHE A 149 -0.48 -12.87 -2.00
CA PHE A 149 -0.04 -14.23 -1.70
C PHE A 149 -1.14 -15.15 -1.22
N TYR A 150 -2.19 -14.63 -0.60
CA TYR A 150 -3.18 -15.45 0.11
C TYR A 150 -4.61 -15.29 -0.41
N LEU A 151 -4.95 -14.19 -1.09
CA LEU A 151 -6.29 -13.99 -1.65
C LEU A 151 -6.33 -14.22 -3.17
N SER A 152 -5.34 -13.70 -3.89
CA SER A 152 -5.21 -13.88 -5.34
C SER A 152 -4.31 -15.06 -5.70
N ASN A 153 -3.62 -15.67 -4.73
CA ASN A 153 -2.67 -16.77 -4.93
C ASN A 153 -1.59 -16.47 -6.00
N GLY A 154 -1.17 -15.21 -6.13
CA GLY A 154 -0.16 -14.75 -7.08
C GLY A 154 -0.67 -14.61 -8.53
N SER A 155 -1.99 -14.66 -8.75
CA SER A 155 -2.58 -14.54 -10.09
C SER A 155 -2.62 -13.11 -10.64
N SER A 156 -2.51 -12.09 -9.77
CA SER A 156 -2.49 -10.69 -10.17
C SER A 156 -1.09 -10.09 -9.94
N PRO A 157 -0.50 -9.39 -10.93
CA PRO A 157 0.74 -8.63 -10.75
C PRO A 157 0.60 -7.59 -9.64
N SER A 158 1.59 -7.51 -8.77
CA SER A 158 1.62 -6.62 -7.61
C SER A 158 3.02 -6.51 -7.03
N ASP A 159 3.30 -5.46 -6.27
CA ASP A 159 4.63 -5.23 -5.68
C ASP A 159 5.16 -6.41 -4.88
N PRO A 160 4.40 -7.04 -3.95
CA PRO A 160 4.91 -8.18 -3.19
C PRO A 160 5.33 -9.35 -4.10
N LEU A 161 4.58 -9.57 -5.19
CA LEU A 161 4.92 -10.61 -6.15
C LEU A 161 6.21 -10.27 -6.92
N PHE A 162 6.39 -9.02 -7.34
CA PHE A 162 7.62 -8.56 -7.97
C PHE A 162 8.82 -8.67 -7.03
N ILE A 163 8.66 -8.25 -5.76
CA ILE A 163 9.71 -8.37 -4.74
C ILE A 163 10.11 -9.83 -4.56
N HIS A 164 9.14 -10.74 -4.45
CA HIS A 164 9.40 -12.18 -4.37
C HIS A 164 10.20 -12.70 -5.57
N GLN A 165 9.82 -12.31 -6.78
CA GLN A 165 10.48 -12.75 -8.02
C GLN A 165 11.91 -12.21 -8.16
N GLU A 166 12.14 -10.96 -7.80
CA GLU A 166 13.44 -10.31 -7.94
C GLU A 166 14.42 -10.68 -6.83
N THR A 167 13.94 -10.93 -5.61
CA THR A 167 14.81 -11.20 -4.44
C THR A 167 14.93 -12.68 -4.08
N GLY A 168 13.96 -13.50 -4.48
CA GLY A 168 13.83 -14.89 -4.01
C GLY A 168 13.38 -15.02 -2.54
N LEU A 169 13.02 -13.92 -1.86
CA LEU A 169 12.49 -13.98 -0.49
C LEU A 169 11.19 -14.76 -0.45
N SER A 170 10.96 -15.55 0.60
CA SER A 170 9.71 -16.29 0.75
C SER A 170 8.52 -15.35 0.99
N ARG A 171 7.30 -15.83 0.71
CA ARG A 171 6.05 -15.11 0.97
C ARG A 171 5.93 -14.73 2.44
N GLU A 172 6.37 -15.65 3.31
CA GLU A 172 6.37 -15.48 4.77
C GLU A 172 7.39 -14.43 5.23
N ALA A 173 8.55 -14.33 4.57
CA ALA A 173 9.53 -13.30 4.89
C ALA A 173 8.99 -11.91 4.54
N ILE A 174 8.38 -11.75 3.35
CA ILE A 174 7.78 -10.48 2.92
C ILE A 174 6.60 -10.11 3.84
N LEU A 175 5.74 -11.07 4.18
CA LEU A 175 4.66 -10.88 5.14
C LEU A 175 5.20 -10.48 6.53
N GLY A 176 6.30 -11.08 6.98
CA GLY A 176 6.97 -10.76 8.24
C GLY A 176 7.43 -9.30 8.30
N VAL A 177 8.00 -8.78 7.22
CA VAL A 177 8.38 -7.36 7.09
C VAL A 177 7.14 -6.47 7.16
N ALA A 178 6.11 -6.76 6.35
CA ALA A 178 4.88 -5.98 6.30
C ALA A 178 4.14 -5.95 7.66
N LEU A 179 4.08 -7.09 8.35
CA LEU A 179 3.50 -7.19 9.69
C LEU A 179 4.33 -6.41 10.71
N THR A 180 5.65 -6.55 10.69
CA THR A 180 6.54 -5.86 11.63
C THR A 180 6.40 -4.34 11.48
N GLN A 181 6.42 -3.84 10.25
CA GLN A 181 6.20 -2.43 9.99
C GLN A 181 4.83 -1.95 10.49
N SER A 182 3.75 -2.67 10.14
CA SER A 182 2.39 -2.31 10.54
C SER A 182 2.21 -2.31 12.07
N LEU A 183 2.78 -3.30 12.76
CA LEU A 183 2.72 -3.42 14.22
C LEU A 183 3.51 -2.31 14.92
N LEU A 184 4.71 -1.98 14.43
CA LEU A 184 5.51 -0.88 14.99
C LEU A 184 4.81 0.47 14.76
N ASN A 185 4.24 0.68 13.57
CA ASN A 185 3.44 1.86 13.28
C ASN A 185 2.20 1.94 14.19
N PHE A 186 1.47 0.84 14.37
CA PHE A 186 0.35 0.76 15.30
C PHE A 186 0.77 1.06 16.76
N TYR A 187 1.92 0.53 17.19
CA TYR A 187 2.49 0.86 18.50
C TYR A 187 2.75 2.36 18.64
N ARG A 188 3.34 3.02 17.64
CA ARG A 188 3.62 4.48 17.67
C ARG A 188 2.35 5.32 17.72
N VAL A 189 1.28 4.86 17.09
CA VAL A 189 -0.03 5.50 17.13
C VAL A 189 -0.66 5.38 18.52
N THR A 190 -0.67 4.17 19.08
CA THR A 190 -1.36 3.87 20.34
C THR A 190 -0.59 4.33 21.58
N SER A 191 0.73 4.19 21.58
CA SER A 191 1.59 4.63 22.69
C SER A 191 1.86 6.14 22.68
N GLY A 192 1.70 6.79 21.53
CA GLY A 192 2.13 8.18 21.32
C GLY A 192 3.64 8.38 21.34
N LYS A 193 4.45 7.31 21.32
CA LYS A 193 5.91 7.35 21.39
C LYS A 193 6.56 6.84 20.12
N ASP A 194 7.60 7.53 19.65
CA ASP A 194 8.39 7.15 18.47
C ASP A 194 9.68 6.40 18.83
N THR A 195 9.62 5.49 19.81
CA THR A 195 10.79 4.77 20.32
C THR A 195 11.46 3.90 19.25
N VAL A 196 10.66 3.26 18.40
CA VAL A 196 11.12 2.39 17.32
C VAL A 196 10.39 2.79 16.04
N VAL A 197 11.11 3.33 15.07
CA VAL A 197 10.57 3.83 13.81
C VAL A 197 11.00 2.89 12.68
N PRO A 198 10.07 2.15 12.05
CA PRO A 198 10.37 1.37 10.85
C PRO A 198 10.53 2.31 9.65
N TYR A 199 11.51 2.05 8.79
CA TYR A 199 11.72 2.80 7.56
C TYR A 199 12.44 1.95 6.51
N PHE A 200 12.34 2.37 5.26
CA PHE A 200 13.10 1.77 4.17
C PHE A 200 14.25 2.67 3.76
N THR A 201 15.37 2.04 3.42
CA THR A 201 16.47 2.68 2.70
C THR A 201 16.62 1.98 1.36
N TYR A 202 17.07 2.70 0.35
CA TYR A 202 17.23 2.14 -0.98
C TYR A 202 18.37 2.83 -1.72
N ASP A 203 18.93 2.10 -2.67
CA ASP A 203 19.79 2.62 -3.71
C ASP A 203 19.34 2.06 -5.07
N ARG A 204 20.18 2.16 -6.09
CA ARG A 204 19.87 1.65 -7.43
C ARG A 204 19.68 0.14 -7.50
N TYR A 205 20.18 -0.60 -6.52
CA TYR A 205 20.38 -2.05 -6.56
C TYR A 205 19.66 -2.78 -5.42
N SER A 206 19.30 -2.08 -4.35
CA SER A 206 18.84 -2.70 -3.11
C SER A 206 17.79 -1.86 -2.40
N VAL A 207 16.98 -2.54 -1.60
CA VAL A 207 16.06 -1.95 -0.64
C VAL A 207 16.25 -2.69 0.68
N ASN A 208 16.39 -1.96 1.78
CA ASN A 208 16.57 -2.51 3.11
C ASN A 208 15.49 -1.98 4.05
N PHE A 209 14.84 -2.90 4.76
CA PHE A 209 13.96 -2.57 5.88
C PHE A 209 14.80 -2.36 7.15
N MET A 210 14.66 -1.20 7.77
CA MET A 210 15.50 -0.75 8.86
C MET A 210 14.63 -0.28 10.04
N LEU A 211 15.17 -0.40 11.24
CA LEU A 211 14.56 0.14 12.46
C LEU A 211 15.46 1.24 13.02
N ARG A 212 14.87 2.41 13.29
CA ARG A 212 15.55 3.50 13.98
C ARG A 212 15.09 3.52 15.43
N LEU A 213 16.04 3.42 16.35
CA LEU A 213 15.80 3.65 17.77
C LEU A 213 15.92 5.14 18.04
N ALA A 214 14.88 5.75 18.59
CA ALA A 214 15.00 7.11 19.09
C ALA A 214 15.76 7.07 20.42
N THR A 215 17.02 7.55 20.40
CA THR A 215 17.77 7.85 21.61
C THR A 215 17.27 9.19 22.15
N TRP A 216 16.71 9.17 23.36
CA TRP A 216 16.34 10.36 24.11
C TRP A 216 17.53 10.87 24.91
#